data_AF-A0A8I6AQH3-F1
#
_entry.id   AF-A0A8I6AQH3-F1
#
_cell.length_a   1.000
_cell.length_b   1.000
_cell.length_c   1.000
_cell.angle_alpha   90.00
_cell.angle_beta   90.00
_cell.angle_gamma   90.00
#
_symmetry.space_group_name_H-M   'P 1'
#
loop_
_entity.id
_entity.type
_entity.pdbx_description
1 polymer ?
#
loop_
_entity_poly.entity_id
_entity_poly.type
_entity_poly.pdbx_seq_one_letter_code
_entity_poly.pdbx_strand_id
1 'polypeptide(L)' 'MPMINLQSSDGEVFEVNVEIAKQSVTIKTMLEDLGMDDDEGDDDPIHLILAPKSWN' A
#
# COMPACT_ATOMS: atom_id res chain seq x y z
N MET A 1 -2.57 -4.98 14.19
CA MET A 1 -1.84 -5.32 12.96
C MET A 1 -2.10 -4.18 12.01
N PRO A 2 -1.07 -3.46 11.52
CA PRO A 2 -1.29 -2.32 10.64
C PRO A 2 -1.99 -2.78 9.36
N MET A 3 -3.01 -2.02 8.94
CA MET A 3 -3.80 -2.27 7.74
C MET A 3 -3.49 -1.19 6.70
N ILE A 4 -3.57 -1.57 5.42
CA ILE A 4 -3.37 -0.70 4.26
C ILE A 4 -4.58 -0.82 3.33
N ASN A 5 -4.99 0.31 2.75
CA ASN A 5 -6.00 0.37 1.72
C ASN A 5 -5.33 0.38 0.34
N LEU A 6 -5.44 -0.73 -0.39
CA LEU A 6 -5.06 -0.81 -1.79
C LEU A 6 -6.26 -0.44 -2.66
N GLN A 7 -6.19 0.68 -3.37
CA GLN A 7 -7.21 1.04 -4.35
C GLN A 7 -6.77 0.62 -5.75
N SER A 8 -7.56 -0.22 -6.39
CA SER A 8 -7.37 -0.58 -7.79
C SER A 8 -7.76 0.58 -8.73
N SER A 9 -7.31 0.48 -9.97
CA SER A 9 -7.54 1.54 -10.98
C SER A 9 -9.03 1.77 -11.32
N ASP A 10 -9.91 0.83 -11.01
CA ASP A 10 -11.36 0.92 -11.16
C ASP A 10 -12.07 1.53 -9.93
N GLY A 11 -11.32 1.86 -8.87
CA GLY A 11 -11.82 2.52 -7.68
C GLY A 11 -12.28 1.57 -6.57
N GLU A 12 -12.12 0.25 -6.72
CA GLU A 12 -12.34 -0.68 -5.60
C GLU A 12 -11.22 -0.54 -4.55
N VAL A 13 -11.58 -0.59 -3.27
CA VAL A 13 -10.63 -0.50 -2.14
C VAL A 13 -10.58 -1.83 -1.41
N PHE A 14 -9.36 -2.34 -1.23
CA PHE A 14 -9.08 -3.56 -0.50
C PHE A 14 -8.28 -3.24 0.76
N GLU A 15 -8.87 -3.54 1.91
CA GLU A 15 -8.18 -3.47 3.20
C GLU A 15 -7.34 -4.74 3.38
N VAL A 16 -6.02 -4.58 3.42
CA VAL A 16 -5.06 -5.69 3.49
C VAL A 16 -4.14 -5.46 4.68
N ASN A 17 -3.73 -6.52 5.36
CA ASN A 17 -2.68 -6.42 6.37
C ASN A 17 -1.35 -6.03 5.69
N VAL A 18 -0.61 -5.07 6.25
CA VAL A 18 0.69 -4.63 5.71
C VAL A 18 1.66 -5.79 5.50
N GLU A 19 1.72 -6.78 6.39
CA GLU A 19 2.56 -7.97 6.25
C GLU A 19 2.17 -8.83 5.04
N ILE A 20 0.87 -8.92 4.74
CA ILE A 20 0.35 -9.61 3.55
C ILE A 20 0.68 -8.79 2.30
N ALA A 21 0.48 -7.47 2.34
CA ALA A 21 0.81 -6.57 1.24
C ALA A 21 2.32 -6.60 0.91
N LYS A 22 3.19 -6.68 1.92
CA LYS A 22 4.64 -6.83 1.80
C LYS A 22 5.09 -8.16 1.17
N GLN A 23 4.21 -9.16 0.99
CA GLN A 23 4.53 -10.34 0.20
C GLN A 23 4.74 -10.00 -1.29
N SER A 24 4.12 -8.92 -1.78
CA SER A 24 4.42 -8.37 -3.10
C SER A 24 5.70 -7.55 -3.04
N VAL A 25 6.72 -7.95 -3.82
CA VAL A 25 8.01 -7.24 -3.89
C VAL A 25 7.81 -5.77 -4.31
N THR A 26 6.89 -5.52 -5.24
CA THR A 26 6.58 -4.16 -5.71
C THR A 26 5.98 -3.32 -4.60
N ILE A 27 4.96 -3.83 -3.89
CA ILE A 27 4.30 -3.07 -2.81
C ILE A 27 5.27 -2.86 -1.65
N LYS A 28 6.04 -3.88 -1.30
CA LYS A 28 7.09 -3.78 -0.30
C LYS A 28 8.07 -2.66 -0.63
N THR A 29 8.63 -2.66 -1.84
CA THR A 29 9.57 -1.61 -2.27
C THR A 29 8.92 -0.22 -2.24
N MET A 30 7.65 -0.11 -2.64
CA MET A 30 6.92 1.16 -2.58
C MET A 30 6.73 1.66 -1.15
N LEU A 31 6.42 0.78 -0.20
CA LEU A 31 6.27 1.13 1.22
C LEU A 31 7.63 1.53 1.84
N GLU A 32 8.69 0.79 1.50
CA GLU A 32 10.07 1.10 1.88
C GLU A 32 10.49 2.48 1.36
N ASP A 33 10.24 2.78 0.07
CA ASP A 33 10.55 4.07 -0.54
C ASP A 33 9.77 5.24 0.08
N LEU A 34 8.56 4.99 0.58
CA LEU A 34 7.72 5.99 1.24
C LEU A 34 8.08 6.19 2.73
N GLY A 35 8.98 5.38 3.29
CA GLY A 35 9.29 5.40 4.72
C GLY A 35 8.13 4.90 5.59
N MET A 36 7.21 4.12 5.02
CA MET A 36 6.02 3.58 5.68
C MET A 36 6.26 2.17 6.25
N ASP A 37 7.51 1.81 6.46
CA ASP A 37 7.85 0.54 7.09
C ASP A 37 7.64 0.54 8.60
N ASP A 38 7.80 1.72 9.20
CA ASP A 38 7.71 1.89 10.63
C ASP A 38 6.25 2.02 11.04
N ASP A 39 5.90 1.22 12.04
CA ASP A 39 4.61 1.09 12.74
C ASP A 39 4.23 2.39 13.47
N GLU A 40 4.46 3.55 12.85
CA GLU A 40 4.16 4.89 13.37
C GLU A 40 2.65 5.08 13.37
N GLY A 41 2.01 4.55 14.42
CA GLY A 41 0.94 5.12 15.26
C GLY A 41 -0.28 5.85 14.65
N ASP A 42 -0.29 6.20 13.37
CA ASP A 42 -1.44 6.68 12.65
C ASP A 42 -2.26 5.44 12.25
N ASP A 43 -3.36 5.26 12.96
CA ASP A 43 -4.38 4.22 12.73
C ASP A 43 -5.09 4.44 11.37
N ASP A 44 -4.78 5.53 10.67
CA ASP A 44 -5.32 5.83 9.36
C ASP A 44 -4.68 4.94 8.29
N PRO A 45 -5.47 4.12 7.57
CA PRO A 45 -4.94 3.20 6.58
C PRO A 45 -4.28 3.96 5.44
N ILE A 46 -3.03 3.60 5.14
CA ILE A 46 -2.29 4.13 3.99
C ILE A 46 -3.11 3.84 2.72
N HIS A 47 -3.36 4.87 1.90
CA HIS A 47 -4.13 4.72 0.67
C HIS A 47 -3.20 4.67 -0.55
N LEU A 48 -2.99 3.47 -1.11
CA LEU A 48 -2.19 3.28 -2.32
C LEU A 48 -3.10 3.10 -3.54
N ILE A 49 -3.02 4.04 -4.49
CA ILE A 49 -3.66 3.89 -5.79
C ILE A 49 -2.73 3.09 -6.70
N LEU A 50 -3.11 1.85 -7.00
CA LEU A 50 -2.41 1.00 -7.96
C LEU A 50 -2.84 1.36 -9.38
N ALA A 51 -2.42 2.54 -9.85
CA ALA A 51 -2.56 2.92 -11.25
C ALA A 51 -1.37 2.40 -12.06
N PRO A 52 -1.55 1.90 -13.29
CA PRO A 52 -0.44 1.72 -14.20
C PRO A 52 0.25 3.07 -14.36
N LYS A 53 1.58 3.14 -14.09
CA LYS A 53 2.39 4.29 -14.50
C LYS A 53 2.06 4.53 -15.98
N SER A 54 1.55 5.71 -16.31
CA SER A 54 1.32 6.12 -17.70
C SER A 54 2.67 6.07 -18.41
N TRP A 55 3.00 4.92 -18.99
CA TRP A 55 4.24 4.71 -19.70
C TRP A 55 4.07 5.36 -21.06
N ASN A 56 4.62 6.57 -21.16
CA ASN A 56 4.74 7.44 -22.32
C ASN A 56 3.53 8.30 -22.71
#